data_AF-A0AA42JD75-F1
#
_entry.id   AF-A0AA42JD75-F1
#
_cell.length_a   1.000
_cell.length_b   1.000
_cell.length_c   1.000
_cell.angle_alpha   90.00
_cell.angle_beta   90.00
_cell.angle_gamma   90.00
#
_symmetry.space_group_name_H-M   'P 1'
#
loop_
_entity.id
_entity.type
_entity.pdbx_description
1 polymer ?
#
loop_
_entity_poly.entity_id
_entity_poly.type
_entity_poly.pdbx_seq_one_letter_code
_entity_poly.pdbx_strand_id
1 'polypeptide(L)'
;MISVSTLLTPWSVLTATAGLIAFHIGLYTLVGRERKSPYVINAVFPVFLLCLFVATLALGSLLLPPWASDWILQASVAFLTLAFAMSFMVVYRTAVRFVYFVDSIGFKHLPGVRQFRRRKKLNDPKPTFAYSPMSTNADLRKQVICIVQQAIGVQLGDFEKNEVPLDSVALQIAEQRRANEILALLCKAFFEESFCVQYLTASRHPIEFVEYLKGTQPDDNVWRKWAKDLIVIDAYSPHFAFTDSVYKKKDAALAGMAVQIVTSKMTYAGMHSASSEAFNLFETSSGDKVRRPTLVVYEGAYALTDLESAEQYRIFIRHVIPSEKMWGGMLTVFIEGCQNSVDWELLRAYASIAGKVAGSLDGGGSRS
;
A
#
# COMPACT_ATOMS: atom_id res chain seq x y z
N MET A 1 36.49 25.68 33.39
CA MET A 1 35.40 24.76 33.07
C MET A 1 34.13 25.32 33.70
N ILE A 2 33.22 25.87 32.89
CA ILE A 2 31.88 26.25 33.37
C ILE A 2 31.17 24.92 33.61
N SER A 3 30.80 24.63 34.86
CA SER A 3 30.09 23.40 35.18
C SER A 3 28.74 23.41 34.45
N VAL A 4 28.47 22.37 33.66
CA VAL A 4 27.25 22.18 32.84
C VAL A 4 25.96 22.35 33.67
N SER A 5 26.05 22.25 35.00
CA SER A 5 24.99 22.46 35.98
C SER A 5 24.36 23.87 36.01
N THR A 6 24.99 24.93 35.48
CA THR A 6 24.38 26.27 35.49
C THR A 6 23.42 26.54 34.32
N LEU A 7 23.37 25.66 33.31
CA LEU A 7 22.50 25.82 32.13
C LEU A 7 21.24 24.94 32.16
N LEU A 8 21.24 23.90 33.00
CA LEU A 8 20.14 22.98 33.13
C LEU A 8 19.12 23.53 34.13
N THR A 9 18.13 24.27 33.63
CA THR A 9 17.00 24.73 34.45
C THR A 9 15.69 24.14 33.93
N PRO A 10 14.67 23.96 34.79
CA PRO A 10 13.33 23.55 34.36
C PRO A 10 12.79 24.45 33.24
N TRP A 11 13.07 25.75 33.29
CA TRP A 11 12.65 26.72 32.29
C TRP A 11 13.30 26.50 30.93
N SER A 12 14.60 26.14 30.88
CA SER A 12 15.29 25.79 29.64
C SER A 12 14.63 24.57 28.97
N VAL A 13 14.30 23.54 29.76
CA VAL A 13 13.66 22.31 29.26
C VAL A 13 12.25 22.58 28.77
N LEU A 14 11.46 23.35 29.52
CA LEU A 14 10.10 23.75 29.12
C LEU A 14 10.10 24.58 27.84
N THR A 15 11.05 25.52 27.70
CA THR A 15 11.18 26.35 26.49
C THR A 15 11.50 25.50 25.27
N ALA A 16 12.46 24.57 25.38
CA ALA A 16 12.81 23.65 24.30
C ALA A 16 11.64 22.71 23.94
N THR A 17 10.91 22.22 24.94
CA THR A 17 9.72 21.38 24.76
C THR A 17 8.61 22.16 24.03
N ALA A 18 8.34 23.39 24.45
CA ALA A 18 7.37 24.28 23.80
C ALA A 18 7.76 24.58 22.35
N GLY A 19 9.05 24.81 22.08
CA GLY A 19 9.58 24.99 20.73
C GLY A 19 9.35 23.76 19.84
N LEU A 20 9.60 22.56 20.35
CA LEU A 20 9.36 21.32 19.61
C LEU A 20 7.86 21.09 19.34
N ILE A 21 6.99 21.35 20.32
CA ILE A 21 5.53 21.29 20.14
C ILE A 21 5.08 22.30 19.09
N ALA A 22 5.54 23.55 19.17
CA ALA A 22 5.21 24.60 18.21
C ALA A 22 5.66 24.25 16.80
N PHE A 23 6.87 23.68 16.64
CA PHE A 23 7.35 23.14 15.37
C PHE A 23 6.40 22.10 14.79
N HIS A 24 5.96 21.14 15.60
CA HIS A 24 5.00 20.12 15.15
C HIS A 24 3.65 20.74 14.77
N ILE A 25 3.08 21.61 15.59
CA ILE A 25 1.83 22.31 15.28
C ILE A 25 1.96 23.08 13.96
N GLY A 26 3.07 23.79 13.75
CA GLY A 26 3.34 24.52 12.51
C GLY A 26 3.45 23.60 11.30
N LEU A 27 4.29 22.56 11.39
CA LEU A 27 4.44 21.53 10.34
C LEU A 27 3.09 20.90 10.00
N TYR A 28 2.26 20.64 11.00
CA TYR A 28 0.95 20.03 10.83
C TYR A 28 -0.09 20.94 10.26
N THR A 29 -0.08 22.21 10.64
CA THR A 29 -0.98 23.19 10.05
C THR A 29 -0.70 23.30 8.56
N LEU A 30 0.58 23.23 8.16
CA LEU A 30 0.98 23.20 6.74
C LEU A 30 0.58 21.89 6.06
N VAL A 31 1.00 20.74 6.58
CA VAL A 31 0.75 19.42 5.95
C VAL A 31 -0.73 19.06 5.97
N GLY A 32 -1.42 19.29 7.09
CA GLY A 32 -2.84 19.00 7.27
C GLY A 32 -3.72 19.86 6.36
N ARG A 33 -3.39 21.16 6.21
CA ARG A 33 -4.10 22.05 5.29
C ARG A 33 -3.95 21.63 3.83
N GLU A 34 -2.75 21.22 3.42
CA GLU A 34 -2.49 20.92 2.00
C GLU A 34 -2.88 19.51 1.58
N ARG A 35 -2.78 18.52 2.48
CA ARG A 35 -2.77 17.10 2.06
C ARG A 35 -3.84 16.23 2.71
N LYS A 36 -4.56 16.74 3.73
CA LYS A 36 -5.56 15.99 4.51
C LYS A 36 -5.06 14.58 4.83
N SER A 37 -3.98 14.47 5.60
CA SER A 37 -3.30 13.19 5.84
C SER A 37 -3.39 12.76 7.32
N PRO A 38 -4.51 12.14 7.75
CA PRO A 38 -4.74 11.66 9.13
C PRO A 38 -3.58 10.84 9.71
N TYR A 39 -2.92 10.02 8.90
CA TYR A 39 -1.79 9.21 9.36
C TYR A 39 -0.58 10.04 9.83
N VAL A 40 -0.39 11.26 9.28
CA VAL A 40 0.71 12.14 9.72
C VAL A 40 0.40 12.57 11.15
N ILE A 41 -0.86 12.91 11.44
CA ILE A 41 -1.36 13.27 12.77
C ILE A 41 -1.09 12.12 13.76
N ASN A 42 -1.45 10.90 13.37
CA ASN A 42 -1.24 9.71 14.18
C ASN A 42 0.25 9.46 14.50
N ALA A 43 1.15 9.83 13.59
CA ALA A 43 2.58 9.61 13.77
C ALA A 43 3.26 10.53 14.80
N VAL A 44 2.72 11.73 15.09
CA VAL A 44 3.33 12.62 16.11
C VAL A 44 2.61 12.57 17.44
N PHE A 45 1.42 11.97 17.58
CA PHE A 45 0.81 11.80 18.91
C PHE A 45 1.80 11.21 19.94
N PRO A 46 2.61 10.18 19.63
CA PRO A 46 3.63 9.70 20.56
C PRO A 46 4.68 10.75 20.93
N VAL A 47 5.12 11.58 19.98
CA VAL A 47 6.09 12.67 20.22
C VAL A 47 5.45 13.75 21.10
N PHE A 48 4.21 14.13 20.83
CA PHE A 48 3.49 15.13 21.61
C PHE A 48 3.25 14.65 23.05
N LEU A 49 2.82 13.40 23.24
CA LEU A 49 2.65 12.80 24.57
C LEU A 49 3.98 12.73 25.32
N LEU A 50 5.08 12.39 24.62
CA LEU A 50 6.41 12.40 25.21
C LEU A 50 6.84 13.82 25.62
N CYS A 51 6.54 14.84 24.81
CA CYS A 51 6.78 16.24 25.19
C CYS A 51 5.97 16.67 26.42
N LEU A 52 4.71 16.27 26.53
CA LEU A 52 3.90 16.54 27.74
C LEU A 52 4.49 15.85 28.98
N PHE A 53 4.97 14.61 28.82
CA PHE A 53 5.66 13.89 29.88
C PHE A 53 6.95 14.61 30.31
N VAL A 54 7.77 15.06 29.36
CA VAL A 54 8.97 15.89 29.61
C VAL A 54 8.60 17.17 30.37
N ALA A 55 7.58 17.91 29.93
CA ALA A 55 7.14 19.12 30.61
C ALA A 55 6.68 18.84 32.05
N THR A 56 6.00 17.70 32.27
CA THR A 56 5.54 17.27 33.60
C THR A 56 6.71 16.97 34.52
N LEU A 57 7.75 16.26 34.04
CA LEU A 57 8.97 16.01 34.80
C LEU A 57 9.69 17.32 35.14
N ALA A 58 9.85 18.21 34.17
CA ALA A 58 10.50 19.51 34.38
C ALA A 58 9.75 20.35 35.44
N LEU A 59 8.43 20.44 35.37
CA LEU A 59 7.63 21.13 36.40
C LEU A 59 7.68 20.42 37.75
N GLY A 60 7.61 19.08 37.75
CA GLY A 60 7.70 18.27 38.97
C GLY A 60 9.01 18.45 39.72
N SER A 61 10.12 18.72 39.03
CA SER A 61 11.42 19.00 39.66
C SER A 61 11.38 20.22 40.60
N LEU A 62 10.51 21.21 40.34
CA LEU A 62 10.35 22.39 41.20
C LEU A 62 9.76 22.07 42.58
N LEU A 63 9.09 20.93 42.71
CA LEU A 63 8.41 20.51 43.94
C LEU A 63 9.28 19.58 44.80
N LEU A 64 10.48 19.23 44.35
CA LEU A 64 11.32 18.22 44.95
C LEU A 64 12.56 18.81 45.63
N PRO A 65 13.14 18.11 46.62
CA PRO A 65 14.40 18.53 47.22
C PRO A 65 15.54 18.53 46.18
N PRO A 66 16.60 19.35 46.36
CA PRO A 66 17.62 19.59 45.32
C PRO A 66 18.23 18.31 44.73
N TRP A 67 18.56 17.34 45.59
CA TRP A 67 19.14 16.07 45.17
C TRP A 67 18.23 15.28 44.23
N ALA A 68 16.90 15.31 44.43
CA ALA A 68 15.94 14.63 43.57
C ALA A 68 15.59 15.46 42.33
N SER A 69 15.54 16.80 42.47
CA SER A 69 15.31 17.73 41.37
C SER A 69 16.33 17.52 40.24
N ASP A 70 17.62 17.41 40.57
CA ASP A 70 18.69 17.22 39.57
C ASP A 70 18.52 15.93 38.76
N TRP A 71 18.18 14.82 39.41
CA TRP A 71 17.92 13.55 38.74
C TRP A 71 16.72 13.61 37.80
N ILE A 72 15.61 14.21 38.26
CA ILE A 72 14.41 14.37 37.43
C ILE A 72 14.70 15.28 36.23
N LEU A 73 15.45 16.35 36.43
CA LEU A 73 15.78 17.28 35.34
C LEU A 73 16.68 16.62 34.29
N GLN A 74 17.67 15.81 34.70
CA GLN A 74 18.47 15.00 33.79
C GLN A 74 17.62 13.99 33.02
N ALA A 75 16.71 13.28 33.69
CA ALA A 75 15.79 12.35 33.05
C ALA A 75 14.91 13.08 32.02
N SER A 76 14.38 14.25 32.39
CA SER A 76 13.58 15.11 31.50
C SER A 76 14.34 15.49 30.23
N VAL A 77 15.63 15.81 30.33
CA VAL A 77 16.49 16.15 29.18
C VAL A 77 16.76 14.93 28.30
N ALA A 78 16.97 13.75 28.89
CA ALA A 78 17.11 12.51 28.15
C ALA A 78 15.83 12.20 27.34
N PHE A 79 14.65 12.31 27.96
CA PHE A 79 13.38 12.13 27.27
C PHE A 79 13.11 13.22 26.22
N LEU A 80 13.52 14.46 26.44
CA LEU A 80 13.45 15.52 25.43
C LEU A 80 14.33 15.21 24.21
N THR A 81 15.53 14.69 24.45
CA THR A 81 16.45 14.28 23.38
C THR A 81 15.85 13.13 22.58
N LEU A 82 15.22 12.16 23.25
CA LEU A 82 14.47 11.09 22.60
C LEU A 82 13.30 11.65 21.77
N ALA A 83 12.54 12.61 22.31
CA ALA A 83 11.45 13.27 21.59
C ALA A 83 11.94 13.98 20.32
N PHE A 84 13.09 14.67 20.39
CA PHE A 84 13.74 15.26 19.22
C PHE A 84 14.17 14.21 18.19
N ALA A 85 14.77 13.10 18.62
CA ALA A 85 15.16 12.02 17.71
C ALA A 85 13.93 11.38 17.04
N MET A 86 12.86 11.13 17.80
CA MET A 86 11.59 10.63 17.27
C MET A 86 10.95 11.62 16.30
N SER A 87 10.93 12.91 16.64
CA SER A 87 10.45 13.99 15.78
C SER A 87 11.19 14.00 14.44
N PHE A 88 12.52 14.00 14.47
CA PHE A 88 13.35 13.94 13.29
C PHE A 88 13.02 12.71 12.42
N MET A 89 12.86 11.53 13.04
CA MET A 89 12.51 10.30 12.33
C MET A 89 11.12 10.37 11.68
N VAL A 90 10.13 10.98 12.34
CA VAL A 90 8.79 11.16 11.78
C VAL A 90 8.81 12.13 10.59
N VAL A 91 9.52 13.26 10.71
CA VAL A 91 9.69 14.23 9.62
C VAL A 91 10.43 13.58 8.45
N TYR A 92 11.52 12.86 8.72
CA TYR A 92 12.30 12.17 7.70
C TYR A 92 11.47 11.11 6.96
N ARG A 93 10.71 10.28 7.69
CA ARG A 93 9.80 9.30 7.08
C ARG A 93 8.76 9.98 6.19
N THR A 94 8.18 11.07 6.67
CA THR A 94 7.18 11.85 5.94
C THR A 94 7.77 12.42 4.64
N ALA A 95 8.99 12.97 4.71
CA ALA A 95 9.71 13.46 3.54
C ALA A 95 10.03 12.34 2.54
N VAL A 96 10.54 11.19 2.99
CA VAL A 96 10.81 10.03 2.13
C VAL A 96 9.53 9.55 1.44
N ARG A 97 8.42 9.46 2.17
CA ARG A 97 7.12 9.05 1.63
C ARG A 97 6.62 10.02 0.57
N PHE A 98 6.69 11.32 0.81
CA PHE A 98 6.18 12.32 -0.13
C PHE A 98 7.07 12.51 -1.36
N VAL A 99 8.39 12.51 -1.19
CA VAL A 99 9.31 12.77 -2.29
C VAL A 99 9.54 11.51 -3.11
N TYR A 100 9.52 10.32 -2.49
CA TYR A 100 9.92 9.08 -3.13
C TYR A 100 8.82 8.03 -3.25
N PHE A 101 7.62 8.27 -2.69
CA PHE A 101 6.49 7.34 -2.73
C PHE A 101 6.82 5.94 -2.20
N VAL A 102 7.67 5.89 -1.17
CA VAL A 102 8.16 4.66 -0.54
C VAL A 102 7.96 4.75 0.96
N ASP A 103 7.51 3.67 1.60
CA ASP A 103 7.27 3.65 3.05
C ASP A 103 8.33 2.87 3.86
N SER A 104 9.51 2.65 3.29
CA SER A 104 10.67 2.12 4.00
C SER A 104 11.59 3.25 4.48
N ILE A 105 12.03 3.17 5.74
CA ILE A 105 13.03 4.07 6.30
C ILE A 105 14.39 3.43 6.12
N GLY A 106 15.36 4.19 5.62
CA GLY A 106 16.75 3.74 5.57
C GLY A 106 17.67 4.76 4.95
N PHE A 107 18.94 4.74 5.34
CA PHE A 107 19.98 5.63 4.83
C PHE A 107 20.11 5.62 3.30
N LYS A 108 19.66 4.53 2.65
CA LYS A 108 19.60 4.40 1.18
C LYS A 108 18.77 5.48 0.49
N HIS A 109 17.83 6.10 1.20
CA HIS A 109 16.92 7.12 0.66
C HIS A 109 17.44 8.53 0.87
N LEU A 110 18.58 8.73 1.55
CA LEU A 110 19.20 10.05 1.62
C LEU A 110 19.60 10.51 0.20
N PRO A 111 19.35 11.78 -0.18
CA PRO A 111 19.59 12.27 -1.54
C PRO A 111 20.98 11.91 -2.08
N GLY A 112 22.04 12.11 -1.28
CA GLY A 112 23.42 11.79 -1.67
C GLY A 112 23.66 10.29 -1.86
N VAL A 113 23.20 9.46 -0.93
CA VAL A 113 23.33 7.99 -1.02
C VAL A 113 22.57 7.46 -2.24
N ARG A 114 21.38 7.98 -2.51
CA ARG A 114 20.57 7.59 -3.67
C ARG A 114 21.25 7.99 -4.97
N GLN A 115 21.77 9.20 -5.08
CA GLN A 115 22.47 9.67 -6.28
C GLN A 115 23.70 8.80 -6.57
N PHE A 116 24.46 8.46 -5.52
CA PHE A 116 25.59 7.54 -5.63
C PHE A 116 25.15 6.14 -6.09
N ARG A 117 24.11 5.57 -5.46
CA ARG A 117 23.57 4.25 -5.85
C ARG A 117 23.03 4.23 -7.28
N ARG A 118 22.37 5.30 -7.73
CA ARG A 118 21.86 5.44 -9.10
C ARG A 118 23.03 5.44 -10.09
N ARG A 119 24.07 6.24 -9.83
CA ARG A 119 25.30 6.25 -10.65
C ARG A 119 25.95 4.86 -10.71
N LYS A 120 26.04 4.17 -9.57
CA LYS A 120 26.58 2.81 -9.52
C LYS A 120 25.74 1.81 -10.33
N LYS A 121 24.40 1.88 -10.24
CA LYS A 121 23.49 1.00 -10.99
C LYS A 121 23.50 1.26 -12.50
N LEU A 122 23.60 2.52 -12.94
CA LEU A 122 23.69 2.87 -14.36
C LEU A 122 24.94 2.29 -15.03
N ASN A 123 25.98 1.99 -14.25
CA ASN A 123 27.21 1.40 -14.72
C ASN A 123 27.20 -0.15 -14.67
N ASP A 124 26.11 -0.78 -14.22
CA ASP A 124 25.98 -2.24 -14.18
C ASP A 124 25.30 -2.75 -15.46
N PRO A 125 26.00 -3.48 -16.34
CA PRO A 125 25.46 -3.89 -17.64
C PRO A 125 24.52 -5.10 -17.57
N LYS A 126 24.23 -5.66 -16.39
CA LYS A 126 23.48 -6.93 -16.29
C LYS A 126 21.96 -6.71 -16.38
N PRO A 127 21.25 -7.40 -17.32
CA PRO A 127 19.80 -7.46 -17.28
C PRO A 127 19.39 -8.21 -16.01
N THR A 128 18.65 -7.52 -15.14
CA THR A 128 18.08 -8.09 -13.91
C THR A 128 16.68 -8.64 -14.20
N PHE A 129 16.16 -9.50 -13.31
CA PHE A 129 14.79 -10.03 -13.36
C PHE A 129 13.73 -8.98 -13.73
N ALA A 130 13.92 -7.75 -13.26
CA ALA A 130 13.05 -6.60 -13.56
C ALA A 130 12.89 -6.28 -15.07
N TYR A 131 13.88 -6.63 -15.90
CA TYR A 131 13.96 -6.27 -17.33
C TYR A 131 13.75 -7.44 -18.29
N SER A 132 13.39 -8.63 -17.79
CA SER A 132 13.23 -9.84 -18.60
C SER A 132 11.83 -10.46 -18.42
N PRO A 133 10.74 -9.77 -18.83
CA PRO A 133 9.41 -10.35 -18.80
C PRO A 133 9.26 -11.47 -19.83
N MET A 134 8.60 -12.55 -19.44
CA MET A 134 8.02 -13.48 -20.38
C MET A 134 6.80 -12.85 -21.06
N SER A 135 6.64 -13.08 -22.37
CA SER A 135 5.47 -12.64 -23.13
C SER A 135 4.23 -13.41 -22.69
N THR A 136 3.10 -12.71 -22.50
CA THR A 136 1.79 -13.34 -22.27
C THR A 136 1.32 -14.09 -23.52
N ASN A 137 0.76 -15.29 -23.32
CA ASN A 137 0.13 -16.05 -24.39
C ASN A 137 -1.07 -15.26 -24.99
N ALA A 138 -1.23 -15.30 -26.32
CA ALA A 138 -2.35 -14.68 -27.01
C ALA A 138 -3.70 -15.29 -26.58
N ASP A 139 -3.74 -16.57 -26.21
CA ASP A 139 -4.95 -17.25 -25.77
C ASP A 139 -5.42 -16.75 -24.40
N LEU A 140 -4.49 -16.58 -23.45
CA LEU A 140 -4.78 -15.96 -22.16
C LEU A 140 -5.34 -14.55 -22.33
N ARG A 141 -4.74 -13.76 -23.24
CA ARG A 141 -5.24 -12.41 -23.55
C ARG A 141 -6.69 -12.44 -24.06
N LYS A 142 -7.03 -13.35 -24.97
CA LYS A 142 -8.41 -13.53 -25.46
C LYS A 142 -9.36 -13.94 -24.33
N GLN A 143 -8.94 -14.87 -23.48
CA GLN A 143 -9.73 -15.33 -22.35
C GLN A 143 -10.03 -14.18 -21.37
N VAL A 144 -9.03 -13.36 -21.04
CA VAL A 144 -9.21 -12.17 -20.19
C VAL A 144 -10.19 -11.18 -20.83
N ILE A 145 -10.02 -10.86 -22.12
CA ILE A 145 -10.92 -9.96 -22.84
C ILE A 145 -12.36 -10.48 -22.78
N CYS A 146 -12.57 -11.78 -23.01
CA CYS A 146 -13.87 -12.41 -22.94
C CYS A 146 -14.51 -12.28 -21.54
N ILE A 147 -13.75 -12.58 -20.48
CA ILE A 147 -14.21 -12.42 -19.09
C ILE A 147 -14.63 -10.98 -18.82
N VAL A 148 -13.82 -10.00 -19.24
CA VAL A 148 -14.08 -8.57 -19.02
C VAL A 148 -15.27 -8.06 -19.85
N GLN A 149 -15.39 -8.48 -21.10
CA GLN A 149 -16.53 -8.16 -21.97
C GLN A 149 -17.85 -8.68 -21.37
N GLN A 150 -17.85 -9.94 -20.90
CA GLN A 150 -19.00 -10.54 -20.24
C GLN A 150 -19.37 -9.77 -18.97
N ALA A 151 -18.37 -9.39 -18.17
CA ALA A 151 -18.59 -8.61 -16.95
C ALA A 151 -19.19 -7.22 -17.22
N ILE A 152 -18.76 -6.53 -18.27
CA ILE A 152 -19.23 -5.17 -18.61
C ILE A 152 -20.53 -5.19 -19.42
N GLY A 153 -20.85 -6.32 -20.08
CA GLY A 153 -22.01 -6.45 -20.96
C GLY A 153 -21.85 -5.69 -22.29
N VAL A 154 -20.62 -5.47 -22.75
CA VAL A 154 -20.31 -4.75 -24.00
C VAL A 154 -19.38 -5.58 -24.86
N GLN A 155 -19.71 -5.73 -26.15
CA GLN A 155 -18.82 -6.32 -27.14
C GLN A 155 -17.68 -5.34 -27.44
N LEU A 156 -16.46 -5.65 -27.00
CA LEU A 156 -15.26 -4.83 -27.25
C LEU A 156 -14.68 -5.15 -28.65
N GLY A 157 -15.50 -5.04 -29.70
CA GLY A 157 -15.18 -5.48 -31.07
C GLY A 157 -13.94 -4.82 -31.71
N ASP A 158 -13.46 -3.72 -31.15
CA ASP A 158 -12.27 -3.01 -31.62
C ASP A 158 -10.97 -3.48 -30.95
N PHE A 159 -11.03 -4.14 -29.78
CA PHE A 159 -9.83 -4.66 -29.08
C PHE A 159 -9.33 -5.99 -29.63
N GLU A 160 -10.22 -6.74 -30.29
CA GLU A 160 -9.84 -7.96 -31.02
C GLU A 160 -9.20 -7.64 -32.37
N LYS A 161 -9.54 -6.48 -32.97
CA LYS A 161 -9.05 -6.06 -34.29
C LYS A 161 -7.77 -5.23 -34.21
N ASN A 162 -7.63 -4.42 -33.17
CA ASN A 162 -6.42 -3.63 -32.93
C ASN A 162 -5.53 -4.41 -31.95
N GLU A 163 -4.29 -4.72 -32.33
CA GLU A 163 -3.29 -5.42 -31.51
C GLU A 163 -2.86 -4.67 -30.22
N VAL A 164 -3.68 -3.76 -29.70
CA VAL A 164 -3.41 -2.89 -28.54
C VAL A 164 -3.07 -3.75 -27.31
N PRO A 165 -1.90 -3.58 -26.68
CA PRO A 165 -1.52 -4.41 -25.53
C PRO A 165 -2.52 -4.25 -24.37
N LEU A 166 -2.97 -5.39 -23.86
CA LEU A 166 -3.85 -5.45 -22.70
C LEU A 166 -3.01 -5.43 -21.43
N ASP A 167 -2.65 -4.22 -21.00
CA ASP A 167 -1.79 -4.02 -19.83
C ASP A 167 -2.61 -3.72 -18.56
N SER A 168 -3.81 -3.15 -18.73
CA SER A 168 -4.62 -2.72 -17.58
C SER A 168 -6.13 -2.75 -17.83
N VAL A 169 -6.88 -3.05 -16.78
CA VAL A 169 -8.35 -3.10 -16.76
C VAL A 169 -8.86 -2.31 -15.56
N ALA A 170 -9.88 -1.49 -15.74
CA ALA A 170 -10.58 -0.80 -14.65
C ALA A 170 -12.07 -1.17 -14.64
N LEU A 171 -12.55 -1.73 -13.54
CA LEU A 171 -13.94 -2.15 -13.38
C LEU A 171 -14.59 -1.36 -12.27
N GLN A 172 -15.70 -0.69 -12.58
CA GLN A 172 -16.56 -0.09 -11.57
C GLN A 172 -17.62 -1.10 -11.15
N ILE A 173 -17.70 -1.40 -9.86
CA ILE A 173 -18.69 -2.31 -9.30
C ILE A 173 -19.71 -1.55 -8.44
N ALA A 174 -20.95 -2.02 -8.47
CA ALA A 174 -21.99 -1.57 -7.53
C ALA A 174 -21.97 -2.37 -6.22
N GLU A 175 -21.59 -3.65 -6.30
CA GLU A 175 -21.64 -4.60 -5.19
C GLU A 175 -20.34 -5.41 -5.13
N GLN A 176 -19.72 -5.50 -3.95
CA GLN A 176 -18.46 -6.25 -3.74
C GLN A 176 -18.57 -7.73 -4.11
N ARG A 177 -19.74 -8.37 -3.88
CA ARG A 177 -19.94 -9.78 -4.22
C ARG A 177 -19.66 -10.09 -5.69
N ARG A 178 -19.93 -9.14 -6.60
CA ARG A 178 -19.71 -9.31 -8.04
C ARG A 178 -18.24 -9.29 -8.43
N ALA A 179 -17.41 -8.62 -7.63
CA ALA A 179 -15.96 -8.67 -7.82
C ALA A 179 -15.43 -10.10 -7.63
N ASN A 180 -15.99 -10.88 -6.71
CA ASN A 180 -15.54 -12.25 -6.44
C ASN A 180 -15.56 -13.12 -7.70
N GLU A 181 -16.67 -13.11 -8.44
CA GLU A 181 -16.84 -13.93 -9.63
C GLU A 181 -15.82 -13.57 -10.71
N ILE A 182 -15.71 -12.27 -11.02
CA ILE A 182 -14.80 -11.77 -12.06
C ILE A 182 -13.35 -12.04 -11.65
N LEU A 183 -12.98 -11.71 -10.41
CA LEU A 183 -11.63 -11.95 -9.91
C LEU A 183 -11.28 -13.43 -9.90
N ALA A 184 -12.21 -14.31 -9.49
CA ALA A 184 -11.95 -15.74 -9.49
C ALA A 184 -11.73 -16.29 -10.91
N LEU A 185 -12.52 -15.85 -11.89
CA LEU A 185 -12.34 -16.22 -13.30
C LEU A 185 -10.98 -15.75 -13.84
N LEU A 186 -10.59 -14.50 -13.54
CA LEU A 186 -9.30 -13.96 -13.94
C LEU A 186 -8.13 -14.71 -13.27
N CYS A 187 -8.22 -14.97 -11.96
CA CYS A 187 -7.20 -15.71 -11.23
C CYS A 187 -7.04 -17.12 -11.79
N LYS A 188 -8.15 -17.83 -12.03
CA LYS A 188 -8.16 -19.17 -12.60
C LYS A 188 -7.48 -19.22 -13.98
N ALA A 189 -7.80 -18.26 -14.86
CA ALA A 189 -7.15 -18.16 -16.17
C ALA A 189 -5.61 -18.04 -16.06
N PHE A 190 -5.11 -17.26 -15.10
CA PHE A 190 -3.66 -17.16 -14.86
C PHE A 190 -3.07 -18.45 -14.26
N PHE A 191 -3.74 -19.07 -13.29
CA PHE A 191 -3.22 -20.28 -12.67
C PHE A 191 -3.21 -21.51 -13.60
N GLU A 192 -4.16 -21.59 -14.53
CA GLU A 192 -4.20 -22.66 -15.56
C GLU A 192 -2.94 -22.62 -16.44
N GLU A 193 -2.44 -21.42 -16.74
CA GLU A 193 -1.18 -21.18 -17.45
C GLU A 193 0.06 -21.22 -16.53
N SER A 194 -0.09 -21.59 -15.25
CA SER A 194 0.97 -21.60 -14.23
C SER A 194 1.66 -20.23 -14.02
N PHE A 195 0.88 -19.17 -14.14
CA PHE A 195 1.28 -17.78 -13.89
C PHE A 195 0.93 -17.31 -12.48
N CYS A 196 1.46 -16.14 -12.11
CA CYS A 196 1.35 -15.60 -10.76
C CYS A 196 0.14 -14.68 -10.61
N VAL A 197 -0.38 -14.58 -9.39
CA VAL A 197 -1.44 -13.64 -9.02
C VAL A 197 -1.04 -12.89 -7.75
N GLN A 198 -1.10 -11.57 -7.83
CA GLN A 198 -0.99 -10.68 -6.69
C GLN A 198 -2.37 -10.05 -6.44
N TYR A 199 -3.00 -10.43 -5.33
CA TYR A 199 -4.30 -9.90 -4.95
C TYR A 199 -4.16 -8.92 -3.79
N LEU A 200 -4.35 -7.62 -4.06
CA LEU A 200 -4.40 -6.57 -3.04
C LEU A 200 -5.84 -6.14 -2.82
N THR A 201 -6.26 -6.05 -1.56
CA THR A 201 -7.54 -5.42 -1.21
C THR A 201 -7.39 -4.40 -0.11
N ALA A 202 -8.08 -3.26 -0.26
CA ALA A 202 -8.17 -2.20 0.74
C ALA A 202 -9.62 -1.92 1.19
N SER A 203 -10.62 -2.62 0.64
CA SER A 203 -12.03 -2.37 0.95
C SER A 203 -12.71 -3.45 1.79
N ARG A 204 -12.05 -4.59 2.00
CA ARG A 204 -12.53 -5.71 2.83
C ARG A 204 -11.37 -6.58 3.28
N HIS A 205 -11.63 -7.47 4.24
CA HIS A 205 -10.59 -8.39 4.68
C HIS A 205 -10.24 -9.40 3.57
N PRO A 206 -8.95 -9.67 3.29
CA PRO A 206 -8.54 -10.52 2.16
C PRO A 206 -9.10 -11.94 2.20
N ILE A 207 -9.36 -12.48 3.39
CA ILE A 207 -9.92 -13.81 3.56
C ILE A 207 -11.24 -14.02 2.80
N GLU A 208 -12.05 -12.98 2.64
CA GLU A 208 -13.37 -13.11 2.01
C GLU A 208 -13.25 -13.55 0.55
N PHE A 209 -12.29 -13.00 -0.18
CA PHE A 209 -12.02 -13.41 -1.55
C PHE A 209 -11.28 -14.73 -1.61
N VAL A 210 -10.30 -14.94 -0.72
CA VAL A 210 -9.48 -16.16 -0.75
C VAL A 210 -10.31 -17.41 -0.42
N GLU A 211 -11.25 -17.31 0.54
CA GLU A 211 -12.24 -18.36 0.81
C GLU A 211 -13.13 -18.63 -0.41
N TYR A 212 -13.60 -17.57 -1.07
CA TYR A 212 -14.39 -17.69 -2.29
C TYR A 212 -13.61 -18.40 -3.40
N LEU A 213 -12.38 -17.95 -3.68
CA LEU A 213 -11.52 -18.52 -4.71
C LEU A 213 -11.19 -19.98 -4.41
N LYS A 214 -10.87 -20.32 -3.16
CA LYS A 214 -10.70 -21.71 -2.73
C LYS A 214 -11.96 -22.53 -2.95
N GLY A 215 -13.13 -21.97 -2.64
CA GLY A 215 -14.43 -22.61 -2.89
C GLY A 215 -14.69 -22.93 -4.36
N THR A 216 -14.11 -22.18 -5.30
CA THR A 216 -14.20 -22.48 -6.74
C THR A 216 -13.31 -23.63 -7.20
N GLN A 217 -12.39 -24.10 -6.33
CA GLN A 217 -11.49 -25.21 -6.62
C GLN A 217 -11.56 -26.27 -5.51
N PRO A 218 -12.44 -27.28 -5.64
CA PRO A 218 -12.63 -28.30 -4.60
C PRO A 218 -11.45 -29.28 -4.48
N ASP A 219 -10.56 -29.36 -5.47
CA ASP A 219 -9.37 -30.20 -5.39
C ASP A 219 -8.26 -29.50 -4.58
N ASP A 220 -7.99 -30.01 -3.37
CA ASP A 220 -6.96 -29.51 -2.46
C ASP A 220 -5.55 -29.54 -3.06
N ASN A 221 -5.22 -30.49 -3.95
CA ASN A 221 -3.92 -30.54 -4.60
C ASN A 221 -3.76 -29.39 -5.60
N VAL A 222 -4.81 -29.10 -6.34
CA VAL A 222 -4.82 -27.96 -7.27
C VAL A 222 -4.81 -26.65 -6.50
N TRP A 223 -5.59 -26.53 -5.42
CA TRP A 223 -5.53 -25.37 -4.53
C TRP A 223 -4.12 -25.12 -4.00
N ARG A 224 -3.43 -26.15 -3.50
CA ARG A 224 -2.05 -26.01 -3.01
C ARG A 224 -1.08 -25.56 -4.09
N LYS A 225 -1.33 -25.90 -5.36
CA LYS A 225 -0.55 -25.36 -6.48
C LYS A 225 -0.85 -23.88 -6.66
N TRP A 226 -2.12 -23.49 -6.74
CA TRP A 226 -2.54 -22.10 -6.91
C TRP A 226 -2.09 -21.20 -5.76
N ALA A 227 -2.20 -21.68 -4.52
CA ALA A 227 -1.81 -20.94 -3.32
C ALA A 227 -0.32 -20.57 -3.28
N LYS A 228 0.56 -21.36 -3.92
CA LYS A 228 1.99 -21.03 -4.06
C LYS A 228 2.24 -19.88 -5.04
N ASP A 229 1.39 -19.76 -6.06
CA ASP A 229 1.46 -18.73 -7.09
C ASP A 229 0.56 -17.51 -6.76
N LEU A 230 -0.11 -17.53 -5.60
CA LEU A 230 -0.94 -16.46 -5.07
C LEU A 230 -0.24 -15.74 -3.92
N ILE A 231 -0.05 -14.43 -4.07
CA ILE A 231 0.35 -13.55 -2.97
C ILE A 231 -0.79 -12.60 -2.66
N VAL A 232 -1.20 -12.59 -1.40
CA VAL A 232 -2.28 -11.75 -0.90
C VAL A 232 -1.69 -10.55 -0.18
N ILE A 233 -2.09 -9.35 -0.56
CA ILE A 233 -1.68 -8.11 0.08
C ILE A 233 -2.84 -7.57 0.88
N ASP A 234 -2.68 -7.61 2.20
CA ASP A 234 -3.64 -7.03 3.12
C ASP A 234 -3.39 -5.53 3.28
N ALA A 235 -4.13 -4.72 2.52
CA ALA A 235 -4.19 -3.29 2.72
C ALA A 235 -5.46 -2.86 3.46
N TYR A 236 -6.31 -3.79 3.93
CA TYR A 236 -7.53 -3.48 4.64
C TYR A 236 -7.31 -3.45 6.15
N SER A 237 -6.76 -4.52 6.74
CA SER A 237 -6.71 -4.66 8.20
C SER A 237 -5.91 -3.56 8.89
N PRO A 238 -4.76 -3.10 8.35
CA PRO A 238 -4.08 -1.93 8.89
C PRO A 238 -4.97 -0.69 8.95
N HIS A 239 -5.93 -0.53 8.04
CA HIS A 239 -6.74 0.68 7.93
C HIS A 239 -8.08 0.58 8.67
N PHE A 240 -8.73 -0.58 8.63
CA PHE A 240 -10.14 -0.72 9.01
C PHE A 240 -10.41 -1.85 10.02
N ALA A 241 -9.45 -2.72 10.33
CA ALA A 241 -9.67 -3.78 11.33
C ALA A 241 -9.60 -3.27 12.78
N PHE A 242 -9.02 -2.09 13.00
CA PHE A 242 -8.77 -1.50 14.32
C PHE A 242 -8.17 -2.54 15.28
N THR A 243 -8.65 -2.61 16.52
CA THR A 243 -8.21 -3.58 17.54
C THR A 243 -9.11 -4.80 17.65
N ASP A 244 -10.03 -5.01 16.68
CA ASP A 244 -11.02 -6.08 16.77
C ASP A 244 -10.36 -7.47 16.64
N SER A 245 -10.67 -8.32 17.62
CA SER A 245 -10.19 -9.69 17.72
C SER A 245 -10.67 -10.60 16.58
N VAL A 246 -11.79 -10.26 15.93
CA VAL A 246 -12.32 -11.03 14.81
C VAL A 246 -11.32 -11.10 13.66
N TYR A 247 -10.70 -9.96 13.31
CA TYR A 247 -9.71 -9.91 12.22
C TYR A 247 -8.46 -10.72 12.54
N LYS A 248 -7.97 -10.70 13.80
CA LYS A 248 -6.84 -11.55 14.21
C LYS A 248 -7.11 -13.04 14.00
N LYS A 249 -8.35 -13.50 14.25
CA LYS A 249 -8.74 -14.89 13.98
C LYS A 249 -8.81 -15.17 12.48
N LYS A 250 -9.26 -14.20 11.70
CA LYS A 250 -9.33 -14.30 10.24
C LYS A 250 -7.95 -14.27 9.58
N ASP A 251 -7.00 -13.51 10.10
CA ASP A 251 -5.59 -13.54 9.69
C ASP A 251 -4.99 -14.94 9.88
N ALA A 252 -5.22 -15.54 11.06
CA ALA A 252 -4.75 -16.90 11.35
C ALA A 252 -5.38 -17.94 10.41
N ALA A 253 -6.67 -17.80 10.11
CA ALA A 253 -7.36 -18.68 9.16
C ALA A 253 -6.80 -18.52 7.74
N LEU A 254 -6.53 -17.29 7.29
CA LEU A 254 -5.94 -17.00 5.99
C LEU A 254 -4.52 -17.60 5.87
N ALA A 255 -3.69 -17.43 6.90
CA ALA A 255 -2.37 -18.05 6.96
C ALA A 255 -2.43 -19.59 6.89
N GLY A 256 -3.50 -20.19 7.42
CA GLY A 256 -3.77 -21.63 7.31
C GLY A 256 -4.10 -22.13 5.90
N MET A 257 -4.34 -21.25 4.91
CA MET A 257 -4.70 -21.62 3.53
C MET A 257 -3.50 -21.84 2.60
N ALA A 258 -2.28 -21.82 3.15
CA ALA A 258 -1.02 -21.97 2.41
C ALA A 258 -0.74 -20.86 1.37
N VAL A 259 -1.38 -19.70 1.52
CA VAL A 259 -1.11 -18.49 0.73
C VAL A 259 -0.07 -17.63 1.42
N GLN A 260 0.75 -16.92 0.63
CA GLN A 260 1.66 -15.92 1.18
C GLN A 260 0.91 -14.60 1.42
N ILE A 261 1.15 -13.98 2.57
CA ILE A 261 0.46 -12.74 2.97
C ILE A 261 1.51 -11.65 3.19
N VAL A 262 1.29 -10.48 2.59
CA VAL A 262 2.07 -9.26 2.83
C VAL A 262 1.14 -8.20 3.38
N THR A 263 1.43 -7.69 4.58
CA THR A 263 0.65 -6.61 5.17
C THR A 263 1.14 -5.26 4.66
N SER A 264 0.24 -4.46 4.12
CA SER A 264 0.55 -3.10 3.70
C SER A 264 0.72 -2.17 4.89
N LYS A 265 1.54 -1.12 4.72
CA LYS A 265 1.52 -0.01 5.68
C LYS A 265 0.31 0.88 5.38
N MET A 266 -0.12 1.67 6.37
CA MET A 266 -1.34 2.49 6.30
C MET A 266 -1.24 3.69 5.33
N THR A 267 -0.78 3.50 4.09
CA THR A 267 -0.83 4.48 3.00
C THR A 267 -0.79 3.86 1.59
N TYR A 268 -1.10 4.64 0.55
CA TYR A 268 -0.88 4.32 -0.86
C TYR A 268 0.58 3.99 -1.18
N ALA A 269 1.53 4.74 -0.61
CA ALA A 269 2.95 4.41 -0.72
C ALA A 269 3.29 3.08 -0.02
N GLY A 270 2.58 2.77 1.07
CA GLY A 270 2.61 1.48 1.74
C GLY A 270 2.11 0.36 0.84
N MET A 271 0.97 0.54 0.15
CA MET A 271 0.43 -0.39 -0.83
C MET A 271 1.42 -0.67 -1.96
N HIS A 272 2.00 0.38 -2.53
CA HIS A 272 3.00 0.23 -3.59
C HIS A 272 4.27 -0.50 -3.09
N SER A 273 4.71 -0.21 -1.86
CA SER A 273 5.85 -0.90 -1.25
C SER A 273 5.56 -2.38 -1.02
N ALA A 274 4.36 -2.72 -0.53
CA ALA A 274 3.91 -4.10 -0.32
C ALA A 274 3.77 -4.86 -1.65
N SER A 275 3.29 -4.20 -2.71
CA SER A 275 3.27 -4.77 -4.06
C SER A 275 4.69 -5.12 -4.54
N SER A 276 5.64 -4.21 -4.34
CA SER A 276 7.06 -4.46 -4.67
C SER A 276 7.66 -5.60 -3.85
N GLU A 277 7.29 -5.72 -2.57
CA GLU A 277 7.72 -6.82 -1.69
C GLU A 277 7.20 -8.17 -2.17
N ALA A 278 5.92 -8.24 -2.52
CA ALA A 278 5.30 -9.42 -3.11
C ALA A 278 5.95 -9.84 -4.44
N PHE A 279 6.37 -8.90 -5.30
CA PHE A 279 7.15 -9.26 -6.49
C PHE A 279 8.49 -9.94 -6.15
N ASN A 280 9.19 -9.48 -5.12
CA ASN A 280 10.45 -10.10 -4.69
C ASN A 280 10.21 -11.51 -4.10
N LEU A 281 9.05 -11.75 -3.50
CA LEU A 281 8.65 -13.08 -3.03
C LEU A 281 8.45 -14.05 -4.20
N PHE A 282 7.90 -13.59 -5.33
CA PHE A 282 7.87 -14.41 -6.55
C PHE A 282 9.27 -14.70 -7.09
N GLU A 283 10.14 -13.69 -7.17
CA GLU A 283 11.54 -13.85 -7.66
C GLU A 283 12.31 -14.88 -6.82
N THR A 284 12.21 -14.78 -5.49
CA THR A 284 12.88 -15.71 -4.57
C THR A 284 12.29 -17.12 -4.62
N SER A 285 10.98 -17.25 -4.88
CA SER A 285 10.30 -18.54 -4.96
C SER A 285 10.53 -19.26 -6.31
N SER A 286 10.65 -18.52 -7.41
CA SER A 286 10.84 -19.12 -8.74
C SER A 286 12.27 -19.63 -8.95
N GLY A 287 13.28 -18.98 -8.37
CA GLY A 287 14.70 -19.25 -8.68
C GLY A 287 15.11 -18.90 -10.13
N ASP A 288 14.13 -18.68 -11.00
CA ASP A 288 14.28 -18.26 -12.38
C ASP A 288 14.67 -16.79 -12.52
N LYS A 289 15.49 -16.50 -13.54
CA LYS A 289 15.84 -15.13 -13.93
C LYS A 289 14.78 -14.46 -14.81
N VAL A 290 13.77 -15.21 -15.23
CA VAL A 290 12.71 -14.76 -16.13
C VAL A 290 11.45 -14.52 -15.31
N ARG A 291 10.83 -13.35 -15.48
CA ARG A 291 9.61 -13.00 -14.76
C ARG A 291 8.40 -13.62 -15.46
N ARG A 292 7.70 -14.51 -14.75
CA ARG A 292 6.41 -15.06 -15.19
C ARG A 292 5.36 -13.96 -15.29
N PRO A 293 4.42 -14.05 -16.24
CA PRO A 293 3.30 -13.14 -16.29
C PRO A 293 2.55 -13.08 -14.95
N THR A 294 2.11 -11.90 -14.56
CA THR A 294 1.46 -11.70 -13.26
C THR A 294 0.17 -10.90 -13.41
N LEU A 295 -0.92 -11.41 -12.83
CA LEU A 295 -2.15 -10.65 -12.62
C LEU A 295 -1.98 -9.83 -11.33
N VAL A 296 -2.06 -8.51 -11.44
CA VAL A 296 -1.97 -7.59 -10.30
C VAL A 296 -3.34 -7.00 -10.06
N VAL A 297 -3.99 -7.36 -8.96
CA VAL A 297 -5.32 -6.87 -8.62
C VAL A 297 -5.23 -5.80 -7.53
N TYR A 298 -5.79 -4.64 -7.81
CA TYR A 298 -6.06 -3.57 -6.83
C TYR A 298 -7.57 -3.50 -6.60
N GLU A 299 -8.05 -4.17 -5.55
CA GLU A 299 -9.46 -4.12 -5.16
C GLU A 299 -9.73 -3.04 -4.11
N GLY A 300 -10.61 -2.11 -4.46
CA GLY A 300 -11.12 -1.10 -3.56
C GLY A 300 -10.04 -0.16 -3.03
N ALA A 301 -9.00 0.11 -3.82
CA ALA A 301 -7.93 1.04 -3.45
C ALA A 301 -8.48 2.46 -3.20
N TYR A 302 -9.62 2.80 -3.81
CA TYR A 302 -10.31 4.07 -3.57
C TYR A 302 -10.85 4.21 -2.13
N ALA A 303 -11.14 3.10 -1.43
CA ALA A 303 -11.62 3.16 -0.04
C ALA A 303 -10.63 3.85 0.90
N LEU A 304 -9.32 3.83 0.58
CA LEU A 304 -8.32 4.55 1.37
C LEU A 304 -8.44 6.07 1.29
N THR A 305 -9.24 6.62 0.37
CA THR A 305 -9.52 8.06 0.35
C THR A 305 -10.25 8.54 1.61
N ASP A 306 -10.93 7.66 2.33
CA ASP A 306 -11.57 7.95 3.62
C ASP A 306 -10.54 8.22 4.74
N LEU A 307 -9.33 7.67 4.61
CA LEU A 307 -8.25 7.77 5.60
C LEU A 307 -7.04 8.57 5.11
N GLU A 308 -6.96 8.81 3.81
CA GLU A 308 -6.00 9.69 3.14
C GLU A 308 -6.73 10.82 2.39
N SER A 309 -6.47 10.96 1.09
CA SER A 309 -7.10 11.96 0.24
C SER A 309 -7.22 11.47 -1.19
N ALA A 310 -8.23 11.99 -1.91
CA ALA A 310 -8.42 11.72 -3.33
C ALA A 310 -7.19 12.15 -4.15
N GLU A 311 -6.48 13.20 -3.75
CA GLU A 311 -5.24 13.63 -4.39
C GLU A 311 -4.15 12.56 -4.33
N GLN A 312 -3.99 11.86 -3.20
CA GLN A 312 -3.03 10.77 -3.08
C GLN A 312 -3.43 9.56 -3.92
N TYR A 313 -4.72 9.24 -3.99
CA TYR A 313 -5.24 8.21 -4.89
C TYR A 313 -4.91 8.52 -6.36
N ARG A 314 -5.12 9.77 -6.79
CA ARG A 314 -4.78 10.21 -8.15
C ARG A 314 -3.28 10.09 -8.43
N ILE A 315 -2.42 10.44 -7.46
CA ILE A 315 -0.96 10.25 -7.58
C ILE A 315 -0.63 8.75 -7.69
N PHE A 316 -1.27 7.92 -6.87
CA PHE A 316 -1.10 6.47 -6.88
C PHE A 316 -1.42 5.87 -8.26
N ILE A 317 -2.59 6.16 -8.85
CA ILE A 317 -2.94 5.69 -10.21
C ILE A 317 -1.89 6.12 -11.23
N ARG A 318 -1.55 7.42 -11.24
CA ARG A 318 -0.59 8.00 -12.20
C ARG A 318 0.81 7.41 -12.08
N HIS A 319 1.14 6.85 -10.93
CA HIS A 319 2.42 6.18 -10.69
C HIS A 319 2.35 4.70 -11.05
N VAL A 320 1.37 3.97 -10.51
CA VAL A 320 1.32 2.51 -10.56
C VAL A 320 1.03 1.98 -11.96
N ILE A 321 -0.05 2.44 -12.63
CA ILE A 321 -0.44 1.89 -13.93
C ILE A 321 0.68 2.07 -14.98
N PRO A 322 1.25 3.28 -15.17
CA PRO A 322 2.35 3.43 -16.11
C PRO A 322 3.61 2.65 -15.70
N SER A 323 3.93 2.59 -14.40
CA SER A 323 5.08 1.83 -13.92
C SER A 323 4.94 0.34 -14.21
N GLU A 324 3.77 -0.23 -13.94
CA GLU A 324 3.50 -1.65 -14.16
C GLU A 324 3.47 -2.00 -15.66
N LYS A 325 2.91 -1.11 -16.48
CA LYS A 325 3.00 -1.23 -17.94
C LYS A 325 4.45 -1.24 -18.44
N MET A 326 5.30 -0.35 -17.92
CA MET A 326 6.73 -0.29 -18.29
C MET A 326 7.51 -1.51 -17.83
N TRP A 327 7.11 -2.12 -16.71
CA TRP A 327 7.71 -3.38 -16.27
C TRP A 327 7.43 -4.48 -17.31
N GLY A 328 6.21 -4.60 -17.82
CA GLY A 328 5.83 -5.57 -18.86
C GLY A 328 5.53 -6.97 -18.33
N GLY A 329 4.74 -7.75 -19.08
CA GLY A 329 4.29 -9.09 -18.64
C GLY A 329 3.37 -9.04 -17.41
N MET A 330 2.65 -7.94 -17.19
CA MET A 330 1.70 -7.79 -16.09
C MET A 330 0.37 -7.33 -16.62
N LEU A 331 -0.70 -7.85 -16.04
CA LEU A 331 -2.06 -7.37 -16.25
C LEU A 331 -2.53 -6.73 -14.95
N THR A 332 -2.70 -5.41 -14.96
CA THR A 332 -3.14 -4.66 -13.79
C THR A 332 -4.65 -4.47 -13.80
N VAL A 333 -5.35 -4.98 -12.80
CA VAL A 333 -6.81 -4.88 -12.69
C VAL A 333 -7.18 -4.04 -11.48
N PHE A 334 -7.81 -2.89 -11.72
CA PHE A 334 -8.46 -2.10 -10.69
C PHE A 334 -9.94 -2.48 -10.63
N ILE A 335 -10.44 -2.82 -9.44
CA ILE A 335 -11.87 -3.00 -9.20
C ILE A 335 -12.28 -2.05 -8.09
N GLU A 336 -13.12 -1.07 -8.43
CA GLU A 336 -13.47 0.02 -7.53
C GLU A 336 -14.98 0.12 -7.32
N GLY A 337 -15.38 0.29 -6.06
CA GLY A 337 -16.76 0.59 -5.67
C GLY A 337 -16.89 2.01 -5.15
N CYS A 338 -18.09 2.60 -5.26
CA CYS A 338 -18.44 3.89 -4.66
C CYS A 338 -17.51 5.07 -5.02
N GLN A 339 -16.86 5.03 -6.18
CA GLN A 339 -15.91 6.05 -6.60
C GLN A 339 -16.58 7.33 -7.13
N ASN A 340 -16.04 8.50 -6.78
CA ASN A 340 -16.47 9.77 -7.39
C ASN A 340 -16.22 9.75 -8.91
N SER A 341 -17.12 10.34 -9.69
CA SER A 341 -17.03 10.40 -11.15
C SER A 341 -15.70 10.98 -11.65
N VAL A 342 -15.16 12.03 -11.00
CA VAL A 342 -13.89 12.65 -11.43
C VAL A 342 -12.71 11.67 -11.29
N ASP A 343 -12.68 10.90 -10.22
CA ASP A 343 -11.60 9.96 -9.95
C ASP A 343 -11.73 8.69 -10.80
N TRP A 344 -12.97 8.26 -11.06
CA TRP A 344 -13.28 7.19 -12.01
C TRP A 344 -12.84 7.55 -13.43
N GLU A 345 -13.13 8.77 -13.89
CA GLU A 345 -12.71 9.25 -15.21
C GLU A 345 -11.18 9.30 -15.34
N LEU A 346 -10.47 9.66 -14.27
CA LEU A 346 -9.01 9.56 -14.25
C LEU A 346 -8.55 8.11 -14.41
N LEU A 347 -9.07 7.18 -13.60
CA LEU A 347 -8.71 5.76 -13.69
C LEU A 347 -8.98 5.21 -15.10
N ARG A 348 -10.16 5.53 -15.65
CA ARG A 348 -10.58 5.16 -17.01
C ARG A 348 -9.58 5.62 -18.07
N ALA A 349 -9.06 6.84 -17.95
CA ALA A 349 -8.13 7.40 -18.91
C ALA A 349 -6.75 6.69 -18.93
N TYR A 350 -6.38 6.00 -17.84
CA TYR A 350 -5.12 5.25 -17.76
C TYR A 350 -5.26 3.76 -18.10
N ALA A 351 -6.48 3.20 -17.97
CA ALA A 351 -6.73 1.79 -18.22
C ALA A 351 -6.84 1.46 -19.71
N SER A 352 -6.37 0.29 -20.14
CA SER A 352 -6.57 -0.19 -21.51
C SER A 352 -8.04 -0.52 -21.77
N ILE A 353 -8.70 -1.19 -20.82
CA ILE A 353 -10.14 -1.48 -20.87
C ILE A 353 -10.77 -0.92 -19.61
N ALA A 354 -11.94 -0.28 -19.74
CA ALA A 354 -12.67 0.19 -18.59
C ALA A 354 -14.17 0.11 -18.78
N GLY A 355 -14.90 -0.21 -17.70
CA GLY A 355 -16.35 -0.27 -17.76
C GLY A 355 -16.99 -0.51 -16.40
N LYS A 356 -18.31 -0.35 -16.37
CA LYS A 356 -19.12 -0.68 -15.20
C LYS A 356 -19.61 -2.11 -15.33
N VAL A 357 -19.45 -2.89 -14.26
CA VAL A 357 -19.92 -4.27 -14.22
C VAL A 357 -21.45 -4.29 -14.30
N ALA A 358 -21.98 -5.04 -15.26
CA ALA A 358 -23.40 -5.10 -15.57
C ALA A 358 -24.22 -5.71 -14.43
N GLY A 359 -25.51 -5.35 -14.41
CA GLY A 359 -26.54 -5.74 -13.44
C GLY A 359 -26.76 -7.25 -13.29
N SER A 360 -26.44 -8.06 -14.30
CA SER A 360 -26.51 -9.53 -14.25
C SER A 360 -25.48 -10.17 -15.19
N LEU A 361 -24.86 -11.26 -14.74
CA LEU A 361 -24.15 -12.23 -15.62
C LEU A 361 -25.10 -13.35 -16.11
N ASP A 362 -26.37 -13.30 -15.71
CA ASP A 362 -27.42 -14.15 -16.27
C ASP A 362 -27.82 -13.60 -17.64
N GLY A 363 -27.33 -14.26 -18.68
CA GLY A 363 -27.74 -14.01 -20.06
C GLY A 363 -29.21 -14.36 -20.29
N GLY A 364 -29.83 -13.62 -21.21
CA GLY A 364 -30.95 -14.11 -22.01
C GLY A 364 -32.34 -14.06 -21.36
N GLY A 365 -32.99 -12.91 -21.49
CA GLY A 365 -34.41 -12.78 -21.18
C GLY A 365 -35.00 -11.52 -21.77
N SER A 366 -35.13 -11.48 -23.09
CA SER A 366 -36.00 -10.53 -23.78
C SER A 366 -37.42 -10.62 -23.20
N ARG A 367 -37.86 -9.57 -22.52
CA ARG A 367 -39.26 -9.13 -22.39
C ARG A 367 -39.16 -7.60 -22.33
N SER A 368 -39.70 -6.81 -23.25
CA SER A 368 -40.88 -6.94 -24.12
C SER A 368 -40.62 -6.40 -25.51
#